data_AF-A0A2N2Y185-F1
#
_entry.id   AF-A0A2N2Y185-F1
#
_cell.length_a   1.000
_cell.length_b   1.000
_cell.length_c   1.000
_cell.angle_alpha   90.00
_cell.angle_beta   90.00
_cell.angle_gamma   90.00
#
_symmetry.space_group_name_H-M   'P 1'
#
loop_
_entity.id
_entity.type
_entity.pdbx_description
1 polymer ?
#
loop_
_entity_poly.entity_id
_entity_poly.type
_entity_poly.pdbx_seq_one_letter_code
_entity_poly.pdbx_strand_id
1 'polypeptide(L)'
;IVANAEDMLDIMVNAGYNGCLGVIINASNFSPDFFVLKTGVAGEILQKFSNYRMKLAIVGDFSEIENKSLRDFIRESNERGIVCFVESLEMALTKLSK
;
A
#
# COMPACT_ATOMS: atom_id res chain seq x y z
N ILE A 1 -10.43 -9.33 -2.06
CA ILE A 1 -9.33 -8.89 -2.95
C ILE A 1 -9.56 -7.41 -3.21
N VAL A 2 -8.53 -6.57 -3.12
CA VAL A 2 -8.57 -5.16 -3.46
C VAL A 2 -8.26 -5.06 -4.95
N ALA A 3 -9.30 -4.91 -5.77
CA ALA A 3 -9.17 -4.82 -7.21
C ALA A 3 -8.95 -3.38 -7.69
N ASN A 4 -9.55 -2.42 -6.98
CA ASN A 4 -9.54 -1.02 -7.37
C ASN A 4 -9.47 -0.08 -6.15
N ALA A 5 -9.53 1.22 -6.41
CA ALA A 5 -9.45 2.25 -5.39
C ALA A 5 -10.73 2.39 -4.55
N GLU A 6 -11.89 1.93 -5.03
CA GLU A 6 -13.14 1.91 -4.26
C GLU A 6 -13.09 0.84 -3.17
N ASP A 7 -12.66 -0.39 -3.52
CA ASP A 7 -12.44 -1.47 -2.54
C ASP A 7 -11.51 -1.01 -1.40
N MET A 8 -10.45 -0.27 -1.77
CA MET A 8 -9.53 0.28 -0.78
C MET A 8 -10.18 1.36 0.08
N LEU A 9 -11.00 2.23 -0.51
CA LEU A 9 -11.68 3.28 0.23
C LEU A 9 -12.60 2.70 1.30
N ASP A 10 -13.34 1.64 0.99
CA ASP A 10 -14.22 0.98 1.95
C ASP A 10 -13.44 0.46 3.17
N ILE A 11 -12.27 -0.14 2.93
CA ILE A 11 -11.36 -0.60 4.00
C ILE A 11 -10.88 0.61 4.83
N MET A 12 -10.45 1.69 4.17
CA MET A 12 -9.96 2.89 4.86
C MET A 12 -11.04 3.56 5.71
N VAL A 13 -12.27 3.64 5.20
CA VAL A 13 -13.42 4.22 5.93
C VAL A 13 -13.73 3.36 7.16
N ASN A 14 -13.78 2.04 7.01
CA ASN A 14 -14.01 1.14 8.13
C ASN A 14 -12.89 1.24 9.19
N ALA A 15 -11.63 1.23 8.76
CA ALA A 15 -10.49 1.38 9.66
C ALA A 15 -10.52 2.74 10.40
N GLY A 16 -10.76 3.83 9.68
CA GLY A 16 -10.87 5.17 10.25
C GLY A 16 -12.03 5.30 11.22
N TYR A 17 -13.18 4.70 10.93
CA TYR A 17 -14.33 4.65 11.85
C TYR A 17 -13.98 3.94 13.17
N ASN A 18 -13.12 2.93 13.12
CA ASN A 18 -12.60 2.23 14.30
C ASN A 18 -11.40 2.93 14.97
N GLY A 19 -11.05 4.15 14.56
CA GLY A 19 -9.95 4.92 15.12
C GLY A 19 -8.56 4.45 14.69
N CYS A 20 -8.45 3.60 13.67
CA CYS A 20 -7.17 3.18 13.13
C CYS A 20 -6.52 4.32 12.33
N LEU A 21 -5.21 4.49 12.49
CA LEU A 21 -4.41 5.49 11.76
C LEU A 21 -3.65 4.89 10.57
N GLY A 22 -3.72 3.57 10.40
CA GLY A 22 -3.11 2.87 9.29
C GLY A 22 -3.64 1.47 9.10
N VAL A 23 -3.34 0.90 7.94
CA VAL A 23 -3.79 -0.43 7.53
C VAL A 23 -2.57 -1.25 7.10
N ILE A 24 -2.59 -2.55 7.40
CA ILE A 24 -1.62 -3.53 6.90
C ILE A 24 -2.36 -4.49 5.97
N ILE A 25 -1.87 -4.67 4.75
CA ILE A 25 -2.48 -5.54 3.74
C ILE A 25 -1.40 -6.43 3.14
N ASN A 26 -1.69 -7.72 2.96
CA ASN A 26 -0.76 -8.60 2.25
C ASN A 26 -0.80 -8.28 0.74
N ALA A 27 0.36 -8.29 0.08
CA ALA A 27 0.49 -8.06 -1.36
C ALA A 27 -0.43 -8.98 -2.19
N SER A 28 -0.63 -10.22 -1.74
CA SER A 28 -1.53 -11.20 -2.37
C SER A 28 -3.01 -10.83 -2.31
N ASN A 29 -3.41 -9.88 -1.46
CA ASN A 29 -4.78 -9.39 -1.41
C ASN A 29 -5.08 -8.34 -2.49
N PHE A 30 -4.07 -7.83 -3.19
CA PHE A 30 -4.26 -6.91 -4.31
C PHE A 30 -4.48 -7.67 -5.62
N SER A 31 -5.26 -7.09 -6.52
CA SER A 31 -5.28 -7.53 -7.92
C SER A 31 -3.89 -7.39 -8.54
N PRO A 32 -3.47 -8.30 -9.46
CA PRO A 32 -2.23 -8.15 -10.22
C PRO A 32 -2.08 -6.78 -10.89
N ASP A 33 -3.19 -6.14 -11.28
CA ASP A 33 -3.22 -4.81 -11.90
C ASP A 33 -2.57 -3.72 -11.04
N PHE A 34 -2.58 -3.88 -9.71
CA PHE A 34 -1.88 -2.97 -8.80
C PHE A 34 -0.37 -2.94 -9.07
N PHE A 35 0.24 -4.06 -9.42
CA PHE A 35 1.68 -4.15 -9.69
C PHE A 35 2.03 -3.78 -11.14
N VAL A 36 1.02 -3.54 -11.99
CA VAL A 36 1.17 -3.13 -13.38
C VAL A 36 0.90 -1.62 -13.47
N LEU A 37 1.91 -0.79 -13.19
CA LEU A 37 1.74 0.67 -13.01
C LEU A 37 1.00 1.41 -14.14
N LYS A 38 1.07 0.91 -15.38
CA LYS A 38 0.33 1.45 -16.54
C LYS A 38 -1.20 1.39 -16.40
N THR A 39 -1.73 0.58 -15.48
CA THR A 39 -3.18 0.49 -15.20
C THR A 39 -3.69 1.71 -14.44
N GLY A 40 -2.81 2.47 -13.77
CA GLY A 40 -3.19 3.60 -12.92
C GLY A 40 -3.69 3.21 -11.51
N VAL A 41 -4.04 1.93 -11.30
CA VAL A 41 -4.66 1.43 -10.05
C VAL A 41 -3.81 1.74 -8.81
N ALA A 42 -2.50 1.54 -8.88
CA ALA A 42 -1.59 1.85 -7.77
C ALA A 42 -1.62 3.34 -7.40
N GLY A 43 -1.60 4.22 -8.40
CA GLY A 43 -1.62 5.66 -8.19
C GLY A 43 -2.91 6.13 -7.52
N GLU A 44 -4.05 5.63 -7.98
CA GLU A 44 -5.37 5.94 -7.41
C GLU A 44 -5.47 5.50 -5.94
N ILE A 45 -4.99 4.29 -5.62
CA ILE A 45 -4.96 3.77 -4.25
C ILE A 45 -4.05 4.62 -3.36
N LEU A 46 -2.80 4.87 -3.78
CA LEU A 46 -1.84 5.65 -2.99
C LEU A 46 -2.31 7.10 -2.76
N GLN A 47 -2.97 7.69 -3.75
CA GLN A 47 -3.53 9.03 -3.63
C GLN A 47 -4.58 9.11 -2.51
N LYS A 48 -5.41 8.07 -2.33
CA LYS A 48 -6.36 8.02 -1.21
C LYS A 48 -5.63 8.04 0.13
N PHE A 49 -4.61 7.23 0.35
CA PHE A 49 -3.84 7.26 1.62
C PHE A 49 -3.23 8.64 1.89
N SER A 50 -2.77 9.34 0.85
CA SER A 50 -2.25 10.70 0.98
C SER A 50 -3.36 11.70 1.34
N ASN A 51 -4.52 11.64 0.68
CA ASN A 51 -5.66 12.54 0.91
C ASN A 51 -6.26 12.37 2.31
N TYR A 52 -6.41 11.13 2.75
CA TYR A 52 -7.02 10.79 4.06
C TYR A 52 -6.00 10.79 5.20
N ARG A 53 -4.71 11.03 4.91
CA ARG A 53 -3.60 11.03 5.89
C ARG A 53 -3.53 9.75 6.73
N MET A 54 -3.91 8.63 6.12
CA MET A 54 -3.82 7.31 6.71
C MET A 54 -2.57 6.62 6.17
N LYS A 55 -1.94 5.76 6.98
CA LYS A 55 -0.76 5.00 6.54
C LYS A 55 -1.14 3.64 5.98
N LEU A 56 -0.37 3.14 5.02
CA LEU A 56 -0.48 1.79 4.49
C LEU A 56 0.85 1.07 4.62
N ALA A 57 0.82 -0.18 5.08
CA ALA A 57 1.93 -1.11 4.92
C ALA A 57 1.47 -2.31 4.09
N ILE A 58 2.17 -2.55 2.98
CA ILE A 58 1.95 -3.68 2.09
C ILE A 58 3.01 -4.73 2.41
N VAL A 59 2.58 -5.90 2.91
CA VAL A 59 3.46 -7.00 3.30
C VAL A 59 3.57 -8.01 2.18
N GLY A 60 4.78 -8.24 1.67
CA GLY A 60 5.03 -9.20 0.60
C GLY A 60 6.51 -9.32 0.26
N ASP A 61 6.84 -10.28 -0.61
CA ASP A 61 8.18 -10.41 -1.15
C ASP A 61 8.35 -9.50 -2.37
N PHE A 62 9.29 -8.56 -2.27
CA PHE A 62 9.62 -7.58 -3.30
C PHE A 62 11.11 -7.63 -3.69
N SER A 63 11.83 -8.68 -3.27
CA SER A 63 13.27 -8.82 -3.47
C SER A 63 13.63 -9.05 -4.96
N GLU A 64 12.78 -9.76 -5.69
CA GLU A 64 13.03 -10.17 -7.08
C GLU A 64 12.20 -9.39 -8.14
N ILE A 65 11.86 -8.13 -7.87
CA ILE A 65 11.10 -7.32 -8.84
C ILE A 65 11.96 -7.00 -10.07
N GLU A 66 11.76 -7.70 -11.17
CA GLU A 66 12.48 -7.45 -12.44
C GLU A 66 12.12 -6.09 -13.07
N ASN A 67 10.91 -5.60 -12.86
CA ASN A 67 10.43 -4.35 -13.45
C ASN A 67 11.04 -3.12 -12.76
N LYS A 68 11.88 -2.37 -13.50
CA LYS A 68 12.52 -1.15 -13.00
C LYS A 68 11.51 -0.11 -12.50
N SER A 69 10.44 0.15 -13.24
CA SER A 69 9.44 1.16 -12.87
C SER A 69 8.73 0.80 -11.56
N LEU A 70 8.38 -0.48 -11.36
CA LEU A 70 7.78 -0.95 -10.11
C LEU A 70 8.77 -0.85 -8.94
N ARG A 71 10.05 -1.17 -9.18
CA ARG A 71 11.12 -1.05 -8.18
C ARG A 71 11.33 0.41 -7.75
N ASP A 72 11.39 1.32 -8.71
CA ASP A 72 11.54 2.76 -8.46
C ASP A 72 10.32 3.31 -7.70
N PHE A 73 9.11 2.90 -8.10
CA PHE A 73 7.87 3.25 -7.41
C PHE A 73 7.86 2.79 -5.94
N ILE A 74 8.27 1.55 -5.67
CA ILE A 74 8.35 1.02 -4.30
C ILE A 74 9.37 1.79 -3.47
N ARG A 75 10.55 2.08 -4.05
CA ARG A 75 11.59 2.87 -3.38
C ARG A 75 11.08 4.26 -3.01
N GLU A 76 10.49 4.98 -3.95
CA GLU A 76 9.93 6.33 -3.72
C GLU A 76 8.79 6.32 -2.70
N SER A 77 7.93 5.30 -2.74
CA SER A 77 6.85 5.14 -1.76
C SER A 77 7.42 4.95 -0.35
N ASN A 78 8.41 4.07 -0.21
CA ASN A 78 9.09 3.80 1.06
C ASN A 78 9.82 5.04 1.63
N GLU A 79 10.35 5.91 0.77
CA GLU A 79 10.96 7.19 1.17
C GLU A 79 9.92 8.20 1.69
N ARG A 80 8.72 8.27 1.08
CA ARG A 80 7.63 9.14 1.55
C ARG A 80 7.00 8.65 2.85
N GLY A 81 6.98 7.35 3.09
CA GLY A 81 6.56 6.74 4.36
C GLY A 81 5.05 6.70 4.63
N ILE A 82 4.21 7.31 3.79
CA ILE A 82 2.74 7.17 3.86
C ILE A 82 2.33 5.74 3.46
N VAL A 83 2.94 5.22 2.39
CA VAL A 83 2.73 3.85 1.91
C VAL A 83 4.07 3.14 1.89
N CYS A 84 4.20 2.08 2.67
CA CYS A 84 5.41 1.30 2.78
C CYS A 84 5.22 -0.12 2.25
N PHE A 85 6.20 -0.63 1.53
CA PHE A 85 6.33 -2.02 1.10
C PHE A 85 7.40 -2.68 1.96
N VAL A 86 7.04 -3.79 2.61
CA VAL A 86 7.90 -4.48 3.58
C VAL A 86 7.74 -6.00 3.46
N GLU A 87 8.76 -6.73 3.90
CA GLU A 87 8.82 -8.19 3.82
C GLU A 87 8.06 -8.91 4.95
N SER A 88 7.75 -8.22 6.05
CA SER A 88 7.14 -8.86 7.23
C SER A 88 6.14 -7.96 7.96
N LEU A 89 5.25 -8.61 8.72
CA LEU A 89 4.30 -7.94 9.60
C LEU A 89 5.00 -7.11 10.68
N GLU A 90 6.13 -7.58 11.21
CA GLU A 90 6.91 -6.87 12.23
C GLU A 90 7.47 -5.54 11.69
N MET A 91 7.99 -5.56 10.45
CA MET A 91 8.43 -4.34 9.78
C MET A 91 7.27 -3.40 9.47
N ALA A 92 6.10 -3.93 9.09
CA ALA A 92 4.90 -3.15 8.87
C ALA A 92 4.47 -2.40 10.14
N LEU A 93 4.40 -3.11 11.27
CA LEU A 93 4.07 -2.51 12.57
C LEU A 93 5.07 -1.41 12.95
N THR A 94 6.36 -1.67 12.78
CA THR A 94 7.43 -0.68 13.03
C THR A 94 7.31 0.58 12.16
N LYS A 95 6.86 0.44 10.91
CA LYS A 95 6.64 1.58 10.01
C LYS A 95 5.40 2.39 10.38
N LEU A 96 4.35 1.72 10.86
CA LEU A 96 3.08 2.35 11.24
C LEU A 96 3.09 2.98 12.63
N SER A 97 3.98 2.55 13.53
CA SER A 97 4.09 3.08 14.90
C SER A 97 4.89 4.39 15.01
N LYS A 98 5.55 4.81 13.92
CA LYS A 98 6.24 6.10 13.81
C LYS A 98 5.28 7.19 13.37
#